data_AF-A0A2S8ICW2-F1
#
_entry.id   AF-A0A2S8ICW2-F1
#
_cell.length_a   1.000
_cell.length_b   1.000
_cell.length_c   1.000
_cell.angle_alpha   90.00
_cell.angle_beta   90.00
_cell.angle_gamma   90.00
#
_symmetry.space_group_name_H-M   'P 1'
#
loop_
_entity.id
_entity.type
_entity.pdbx_description
1 polymer ?
#
loop_
_entity_poly.entity_id
_entity_poly.type
_entity_poly.pdbx_seq_one_letter_code
_entity_poly.pdbx_strand_id
1 'polypeptide(L)'
;MNAADHRHGALTDFLALTDGLSIARIAQTLRCCTRTVRNYVAGRSPIPWHRIELLRLLVREADSPTAVAASADEQPAVVANIEPDPAWPDVTPDEMLAWVGVHASHYLSSQRSFAYYVRGWCVADKIRRAKHEGTFAAVLAKWRALAVELPRMWRSGPLWTGVGPPAYRPRES
;
A
#
# COMPACT_ATOMS: atom_id res chain seq x y z
N MET A 1 12.83 -14.55 32.86
CA MET A 1 11.77 -14.90 31.90
C MET A 1 12.12 -14.23 30.58
N ASN A 2 12.36 -15.03 29.54
CA ASN A 2 13.14 -14.63 28.35
C ASN A 2 12.37 -13.70 27.40
N ALA A 3 12.95 -12.55 27.06
CA ALA A 3 12.46 -11.57 26.09
C ALA A 3 12.48 -12.03 24.61
N ALA A 4 12.67 -13.33 24.35
CA ALA A 4 12.90 -13.87 23.00
C ALA A 4 11.60 -14.18 22.23
N ASP A 5 10.46 -14.30 22.91
CA ASP A 5 9.19 -14.76 22.30
C ASP A 5 8.47 -13.70 21.45
N HIS A 6 8.87 -12.43 21.51
CA HIS A 6 8.17 -11.36 20.77
C HIS A 6 8.53 -11.25 19.28
N ARG A 7 9.49 -12.04 18.79
CA ARG A 7 9.95 -11.93 17.38
C ARG A 7 9.16 -12.78 16.40
N HIS A 8 8.50 -13.83 16.90
CA HIS A 8 7.79 -14.81 16.08
C HIS A 8 6.34 -14.97 16.55
N GLY A 9 5.43 -15.10 15.59
CA GLY A 9 4.05 -15.41 15.85
C GLY A 9 3.81 -16.93 15.97
N ALA A 10 2.71 -17.28 16.63
CA ALA A 10 2.32 -18.67 16.84
C ALA A 10 1.81 -19.32 15.54
N LEU A 11 2.13 -20.60 15.34
CA LEU A 11 1.59 -21.39 14.22
C LEU A 11 0.08 -21.53 14.30
N THR A 12 -0.48 -21.66 15.51
CA THR A 12 -1.92 -21.75 15.75
C THR A 12 -2.65 -20.52 15.22
N ASP A 13 -2.13 -19.33 15.49
CA ASP A 13 -2.69 -18.07 15.02
C ASP A 13 -2.60 -17.99 13.50
N PHE A 14 -1.47 -18.40 12.93
CA PHE A 14 -1.30 -18.42 11.47
C PHE A 14 -2.32 -19.31 10.80
N LEU A 15 -2.54 -20.53 11.31
CA LEU A 15 -3.50 -21.48 10.77
C LEU A 15 -4.93 -20.96 10.90
N ALA A 16 -5.29 -20.40 12.07
CA ALA A 16 -6.63 -19.82 12.28
C ALA A 16 -6.91 -18.64 11.33
N LEU A 17 -5.93 -17.74 11.14
CA LEU A 17 -6.08 -16.56 10.28
C LEU A 17 -6.00 -16.87 8.78
N THR A 18 -5.54 -18.05 8.40
CA THR A 18 -5.42 -18.48 7.00
C THR A 18 -6.34 -19.64 6.65
N ASP A 19 -7.24 -20.01 7.56
CA ASP A 19 -8.17 -21.11 7.34
C ASP A 19 -9.02 -20.86 6.08
N GLY A 20 -9.20 -21.91 5.29
CA GLY A 20 -9.89 -21.84 3.99
C GLY A 20 -9.13 -21.10 2.85
N LEU A 21 -7.96 -20.49 3.09
CA LEU A 21 -7.17 -19.86 2.03
C LEU A 21 -6.21 -20.84 1.34
N SER A 22 -6.08 -20.70 0.01
CA SER A 22 -5.04 -21.44 -0.71
C SER A 22 -3.64 -20.91 -0.40
N ILE A 23 -2.62 -21.79 -0.45
CA ILE A 23 -1.20 -21.42 -0.27
C ILE A 23 -0.79 -20.27 -1.22
N ALA A 24 -1.31 -20.26 -2.46
CA ALA A 24 -1.03 -19.20 -3.42
C ALA A 24 -1.63 -17.86 -2.97
N ARG A 25 -2.86 -17.87 -2.44
CA ARG A 25 -3.52 -16.68 -1.92
C ARG A 25 -2.80 -16.12 -0.70
N ILE A 26 -2.40 -16.99 0.24
CA ILE A 26 -1.61 -16.59 1.42
C ILE A 26 -0.27 -15.98 0.98
N ALA A 27 0.42 -16.60 0.01
CA ALA A 27 1.69 -16.12 -0.50
C ALA A 27 1.57 -14.73 -1.15
N GLN A 28 0.49 -14.51 -1.92
CA GLN A 28 0.16 -13.22 -2.52
C GLN A 28 -0.10 -12.15 -1.45
N THR A 29 -0.94 -12.46 -0.46
CA THR A 29 -1.28 -11.55 0.65
C THR A 29 -0.03 -11.13 1.43
N LEU A 30 0.83 -12.10 1.77
CA LEU A 30 2.07 -11.86 2.52
C LEU A 30 3.25 -11.40 1.66
N ARG A 31 3.05 -11.20 0.36
CA ARG A 31 4.08 -10.86 -0.64
C ARG A 31 5.35 -11.71 -0.51
N CYS A 32 5.18 -13.02 -0.46
CA CYS A 32 6.27 -13.99 -0.34
C CYS A 32 6.06 -15.17 -1.28
N CYS A 33 7.04 -16.08 -1.37
CA CYS A 33 6.90 -17.27 -2.20
C CYS A 33 6.06 -18.36 -1.51
N THR A 34 5.41 -19.20 -2.31
CA THR A 34 4.59 -20.33 -1.81
C THR A 34 5.41 -21.32 -0.97
N ARG A 35 6.72 -21.45 -1.23
CA ARG A 35 7.64 -22.26 -0.42
C ARG A 35 7.73 -21.76 1.02
N THR A 36 7.77 -20.45 1.23
CA THR A 36 7.79 -19.85 2.57
C THR A 36 6.50 -20.20 3.33
N VAL A 37 5.34 -20.07 2.70
CA VAL A 37 4.06 -20.43 3.31
C VAL A 37 4.01 -21.92 3.67
N ARG A 38 4.44 -22.82 2.77
CA ARG A 38 4.54 -24.26 3.06
C ARG A 38 5.44 -24.56 4.25
N ASN A 39 6.52 -23.80 4.44
CA ASN A 39 7.40 -23.98 5.58
C ASN A 39 6.79 -23.48 6.89
N TYR A 40 6.00 -22.40 6.84
CA TYR A 40 5.22 -21.96 8.01
C TYR A 40 4.19 -22.99 8.43
N VAL A 41 3.33 -23.44 7.50
CA VAL A 41 2.30 -24.46 7.77
C VAL A 41 2.89 -25.75 8.35
N ALA A 42 4.06 -26.16 7.83
CA ALA A 42 4.74 -27.36 8.30
C ALA A 42 5.61 -27.15 9.56
N GLY A 43 5.61 -25.96 10.16
CA GLY A 43 6.44 -25.63 11.33
C GLY A 43 7.95 -25.66 11.08
N ARG A 44 8.39 -25.69 9.81
CA ARG A 44 9.81 -25.76 9.41
C ARG A 44 10.51 -24.41 9.43
N SER A 45 9.77 -23.32 9.58
CA SER A 45 10.33 -21.97 9.67
C SER A 45 9.53 -21.15 10.66
N PRO A 46 10.19 -20.34 11.49
CA PRO A 46 9.50 -19.47 12.42
C PRO A 46 8.76 -18.39 11.64
N ILE A 47 7.55 -18.06 12.09
CA ILE A 47 6.69 -17.08 11.43
C ILE A 47 6.99 -15.72 12.05
N PRO A 48 7.47 -14.71 11.31
CA PRO A 48 7.70 -13.40 11.89
C PRO A 48 6.40 -12.80 12.45
N TRP A 49 6.45 -12.21 13.65
CA TRP A 49 5.28 -11.63 14.32
C TRP A 49 4.48 -10.66 13.41
N HIS A 50 5.18 -9.79 12.67
CA HIS A 50 4.55 -8.81 11.78
C HIS A 50 3.66 -9.44 10.69
N ARG A 51 3.89 -10.71 10.33
CA ARG A 51 3.03 -11.42 9.35
C ARG A 51 1.71 -11.85 9.96
N ILE A 52 1.71 -12.28 11.22
CA ILE A 52 0.48 -12.57 11.95
C ILE A 52 -0.33 -11.28 12.12
N GLU A 53 0.33 -10.18 12.47
CA GLU A 53 -0.35 -8.90 12.68
C GLU A 53 -0.99 -8.36 11.40
N LEU A 54 -0.31 -8.49 10.26
CA LEU A 54 -0.87 -8.14 8.96
C LEU A 54 -2.12 -8.98 8.65
N LEU A 55 -2.10 -10.28 8.92
CA LEU A 55 -3.26 -11.15 8.71
C LEU A 55 -4.44 -10.76 9.62
N ARG A 56 -4.18 -10.42 10.89
CA ARG A 56 -5.22 -9.94 11.83
C ARG A 56 -5.89 -8.65 11.34
N LEU A 57 -5.10 -7.69 10.84
CA LEU A 57 -5.64 -6.45 10.28
C LEU A 57 -6.55 -6.72 9.08
N LEU A 58 -6.14 -7.61 8.17
CA LEU A 58 -6.96 -7.97 7.00
C LEU A 58 -8.26 -8.68 7.37
N VAL A 59 -8.24 -9.58 8.35
CA VAL A 59 -9.47 -10.23 8.87
C VAL A 59 -10.39 -9.18 9.48
N ARG A 60 -9.86 -8.25 10.27
CA ARG A 60 -10.65 -7.16 10.87
C ARG A 60 -11.25 -6.20 9.83
N GLU A 61 -10.52 -5.92 8.76
CA GLU A 61 -11.03 -5.16 7.61
C GLU A 61 -12.16 -5.90 6.88
N ALA A 62 -12.06 -7.24 6.76
CA ALA A 62 -13.10 -8.07 6.15
C ALA A 62 -14.35 -8.23 7.03
N ASP A 63 -14.19 -8.30 8.36
CA ASP A 63 -15.28 -8.47 9.34
C ASP A 63 -15.98 -7.16 9.69
N SER A 64 -15.42 -6.01 9.31
CA SER A 64 -16.07 -4.72 9.54
C SER A 64 -17.26 -4.56 8.58
N PRO A 65 -18.52 -4.48 9.07
CA PRO A 65 -19.71 -4.29 8.23
C PRO A 65 -19.81 -2.87 7.63
N THR A 66 -18.70 -2.15 7.60
CA THR A 66 -18.56 -0.84 6.98
C THR A 66 -17.43 -0.88 5.95
N ALA A 67 -17.59 -1.75 4.95
CA ALA A 67 -17.28 -1.32 3.61
C ALA A 67 -18.30 -0.22 3.26
N VAL A 68 -18.09 0.98 3.81
CA VAL A 68 -18.69 2.18 3.24
C VAL A 68 -18.25 2.10 1.79
N ALA A 69 -19.22 1.91 0.91
CA ALA A 69 -19.06 2.23 -0.49
C ALA A 69 -18.52 3.66 -0.49
N ALA A 70 -17.20 3.81 -0.63
CA ALA A 70 -16.58 5.10 -0.81
C ALA A 70 -17.29 5.65 -2.04
N SER A 71 -18.15 6.63 -1.78
CA SER A 71 -18.96 7.29 -2.79
C SER A 71 -18.03 7.60 -3.95
N ALA A 72 -18.40 7.20 -5.17
CA ALA A 72 -17.54 7.38 -6.34
C ALA A 72 -17.11 8.84 -6.56
N ASP A 73 -17.81 9.77 -5.90
CA ASP A 73 -17.58 11.22 -5.85
C ASP A 73 -16.64 11.72 -4.73
N GLU A 74 -16.24 10.88 -3.79
CA GLU A 74 -15.36 11.33 -2.70
C GLU A 74 -13.93 11.45 -3.22
N GLN A 75 -13.48 12.70 -3.34
CA GLN A 75 -12.14 13.02 -3.77
C GLN A 75 -11.14 12.56 -2.69
N PRO A 76 -9.94 12.08 -3.07
CA PRO A 76 -8.98 11.55 -2.11
C PRO A 76 -8.60 12.59 -1.04
N ALA A 77 -8.41 12.14 0.20
CA ALA A 77 -8.07 12.98 1.35
C ALA A 77 -6.69 13.68 1.25
N VAL A 78 -5.91 13.34 0.22
CA VAL A 78 -4.61 13.94 -0.08
C VAL A 78 -4.56 14.36 -1.55
N VAL A 79 -3.80 15.41 -1.81
CA VAL A 79 -3.52 15.93 -3.16
C VAL A 79 -2.03 15.93 -3.43
N ALA A 80 -1.65 15.87 -4.71
CA ALA A 80 -0.26 15.95 -5.11
C ALA A 80 0.38 17.26 -4.65
N ASN A 81 1.57 17.13 -4.08
CA ASN A 81 2.45 18.23 -3.72
C ASN A 81 3.62 18.24 -4.71
N ILE A 82 3.32 18.36 -6.00
CA ILE A 82 4.28 18.28 -7.11
C ILE A 82 3.78 19.22 -8.21
N GLU A 83 4.69 19.95 -8.85
CA GLU A 83 4.32 20.73 -10.03
C GLU A 83 3.87 19.83 -11.19
N PRO A 84 2.88 20.27 -11.99
CA PRO A 84 2.56 19.64 -13.26
C PRO A 84 3.78 19.62 -14.18
N ASP A 85 4.06 18.46 -14.77
CA ASP A 85 5.14 18.35 -15.76
C ASP A 85 4.63 18.80 -17.15
N PRO A 86 5.22 19.83 -17.76
CA PRO A 86 4.80 20.29 -19.09
C PRO A 86 5.00 19.26 -20.20
N ALA A 87 5.85 18.24 -19.99
CA ALA A 87 6.03 17.15 -20.95
C ALA A 87 4.83 16.20 -21.01
N TRP A 88 3.97 16.20 -19.99
CA TRP A 88 2.85 15.26 -19.85
C TRP A 88 1.54 15.96 -19.45
N PRO A 89 1.01 16.87 -20.29
CA PRO A 89 -0.16 17.67 -19.95
C PRO A 89 -1.46 16.85 -19.78
N ASP A 90 -1.48 15.62 -20.30
CA ASP A 90 -2.62 14.69 -20.26
C ASP A 90 -2.63 13.76 -19.03
N VAL A 91 -1.60 13.82 -18.20
CA VAL A 91 -1.49 13.07 -16.94
C VAL A 91 -1.29 14.03 -15.79
N THR A 92 -2.28 14.12 -14.91
CA THR A 92 -2.24 15.09 -13.81
C THR A 92 -1.30 14.62 -12.69
N PRO A 93 -0.77 15.55 -11.87
CA PRO A 93 0.00 15.19 -10.67
C PRO A 93 -0.74 14.24 -9.73
N ASP A 94 -2.06 14.41 -9.57
CA ASP A 94 -2.90 13.54 -8.74
C ASP A 94 -3.00 12.11 -9.31
N GLU A 95 -3.01 11.96 -10.63
CA GLU A 95 -3.00 10.65 -11.29
C GLU A 95 -1.65 9.95 -11.12
N MET A 96 -0.55 10.70 -11.22
CA MET A 96 0.77 10.17 -10.91
C MET A 96 0.87 9.77 -9.44
N LEU A 97 0.33 10.60 -8.54
CA LEU A 97 0.29 10.31 -7.11
C LEU A 97 -0.49 9.03 -6.84
N ALA A 98 -1.67 8.87 -7.44
CA ALA A 98 -2.49 7.68 -7.30
C ALA A 98 -1.75 6.43 -7.78
N TRP A 99 -1.10 6.50 -8.93
CA TRP A 99 -0.33 5.39 -9.49
C TRP A 99 0.81 4.98 -8.55
N VAL A 100 1.67 5.93 -8.16
CA VAL A 100 2.82 5.64 -7.29
C VAL A 100 2.35 5.18 -5.91
N GLY A 101 1.29 5.77 -5.37
CA GLY A 101 0.73 5.35 -4.09
C GLY A 101 0.23 3.91 -4.08
N VAL A 102 -0.36 3.43 -5.17
CA VAL A 102 -0.83 2.05 -5.28
C VAL A 102 0.31 1.05 -5.49
N HIS A 103 1.29 1.41 -6.33
CA HIS A 103 2.30 0.46 -6.81
C HIS A 103 3.62 0.52 -6.04
N ALA A 104 3.98 1.69 -5.49
CA ALA A 104 5.30 1.95 -4.91
C ALA A 104 5.25 3.04 -3.83
N SER A 105 4.36 2.88 -2.83
CA SER A 105 4.08 3.89 -1.79
C SER A 105 5.29 4.43 -1.03
N HIS A 106 6.39 3.67 -0.93
CA HIS A 106 7.63 4.10 -0.29
C HIS A 106 8.33 5.27 -1.01
N TYR A 107 8.03 5.49 -2.30
CA TYR A 107 8.51 6.66 -3.05
C TYR A 107 7.70 7.94 -2.77
N LEU A 108 6.60 7.86 -2.00
CA LEU A 108 5.82 9.05 -1.61
C LEU A 108 6.48 9.88 -0.50
N SER A 109 7.51 9.33 0.15
CA SER A 109 8.19 9.93 1.30
C SER A 109 8.90 11.26 0.99
N SER A 110 9.23 11.51 -0.28
CA SER A 110 9.73 12.81 -0.74
C SER A 110 9.42 13.07 -2.21
N GLN A 111 9.28 14.35 -2.57
CA GLN A 111 9.18 14.79 -3.97
C GLN A 111 10.36 14.27 -4.82
N ARG A 112 11.59 14.25 -4.27
CA ARG A 112 12.78 13.80 -5.01
C ARG A 112 12.71 12.31 -5.35
N SER A 113 12.36 11.48 -4.37
CA SER A 113 12.19 10.03 -4.55
C SER A 113 11.07 9.74 -5.55
N PHE A 114 9.96 10.46 -5.42
CA PHE A 114 8.83 10.38 -6.33
C PHE A 114 9.22 10.70 -7.78
N ALA A 115 9.87 11.84 -8.01
CA ALA A 115 10.28 12.27 -9.35
C ALA A 115 11.25 11.27 -9.99
N TYR A 116 12.18 10.71 -9.21
CA TYR A 116 13.09 9.65 -9.66
C TYR A 116 12.31 8.42 -10.14
N TYR A 117 11.32 7.96 -9.37
CA TYR A 117 10.50 6.82 -9.75
C TYR A 117 9.65 7.09 -10.98
N VAL A 118 8.96 8.23 -11.03
CA VAL A 118 8.08 8.61 -12.16
C VAL A 118 8.86 8.62 -13.46
N ARG A 119 10.02 9.28 -13.46
CA ARG A 119 10.89 9.36 -14.64
C ARG A 119 11.51 8.02 -15.01
N GLY A 120 12.09 7.32 -14.03
CA GLY A 120 12.80 6.06 -14.26
C GLY A 120 11.90 4.92 -14.73
N TRP A 121 10.61 4.97 -14.38
CA TRP A 121 9.63 3.94 -14.72
C TRP A 121 8.59 4.36 -15.77
N CYS A 122 8.77 5.52 -16.42
CA CYS A 122 7.86 6.06 -17.44
C CYS A 122 6.38 6.01 -17.00
N VAL A 123 6.10 6.52 -15.79
CA VAL A 123 4.77 6.39 -15.17
C VAL A 123 3.67 7.05 -16.01
N ALA A 124 3.95 8.18 -16.66
CA ALA A 124 2.99 8.85 -17.54
C ALA A 124 2.48 7.92 -18.65
N ASP A 125 3.37 7.20 -19.35
CA ASP A 125 2.99 6.29 -20.42
C ASP A 125 2.17 5.10 -19.91
N LYS A 126 2.49 4.62 -18.71
CA LYS A 126 1.72 3.55 -18.06
C LYS A 126 0.31 4.01 -17.70
N ILE A 127 0.16 5.23 -17.22
CA ILE A 127 -1.15 5.82 -16.94
C ILE A 127 -1.94 5.99 -18.24
N ARG A 128 -1.34 6.54 -19.30
CA ARG A 128 -1.99 6.67 -20.62
C ARG A 128 -2.50 5.33 -21.13
N ARG A 129 -1.66 4.30 -21.07
CA ARG A 129 -2.03 2.94 -21.46
C ARG A 129 -3.18 2.40 -20.60
N ALA A 130 -3.11 2.56 -19.29
CA ALA A 130 -4.17 2.10 -18.38
C ALA A 130 -5.49 2.86 -18.59
N LYS A 131 -5.45 4.14 -18.96
CA LYS A 131 -6.64 4.91 -19.34
C LYS A 131 -7.24 4.37 -20.64
N HIS A 132 -6.42 4.15 -21.66
CA HIS A 132 -6.85 3.57 -22.93
C HIS A 132 -7.47 2.17 -22.77
N GLU A 133 -6.90 1.34 -21.90
CA GLU A 133 -7.41 0.00 -21.60
C GLU A 133 -8.58 0.01 -20.60
N GLY A 134 -8.97 1.17 -20.06
CA GLY A 134 -10.06 1.30 -19.07
C GLY A 134 -9.73 0.76 -17.67
N THR A 135 -8.47 0.39 -17.39
CA THR A 135 -8.04 -0.23 -16.13
C THR A 135 -7.63 0.79 -15.07
N PHE A 136 -7.41 2.05 -15.46
CA PHE A 136 -6.98 3.11 -14.54
C PHE A 136 -8.01 3.44 -13.44
N ALA A 137 -9.31 3.24 -13.70
CA ALA A 137 -10.35 3.43 -12.70
C ALA A 137 -10.15 2.57 -11.43
N ALA A 138 -9.63 1.35 -11.59
CA ALA A 138 -9.31 0.48 -10.46
C ALA A 138 -8.13 1.01 -9.63
N VAL A 139 -7.15 1.66 -10.27
CA VAL A 139 -6.04 2.32 -9.59
C VAL A 139 -6.57 3.46 -8.73
N LEU A 140 -7.46 4.30 -9.28
CA LEU A 140 -8.08 5.40 -8.52
C LEU A 140 -8.91 4.90 -7.35
N ALA A 141 -9.74 3.87 -7.53
CA ALA A 141 -10.54 3.28 -6.46
C ALA A 141 -9.65 2.76 -5.31
N LYS A 142 -8.59 2.04 -5.66
CA LYS A 142 -7.62 1.54 -4.67
C LYS A 142 -6.84 2.67 -4.00
N TRP A 143 -6.48 3.71 -4.74
CA TRP A 143 -5.80 4.88 -4.20
C TRP A 143 -6.65 5.60 -3.15
N ARG A 144 -7.95 5.80 -3.40
CA ARG A 144 -8.85 6.43 -2.42
C ARG A 144 -8.84 5.70 -1.09
N ALA A 145 -8.86 4.37 -1.09
CA ALA A 145 -8.78 3.57 0.13
C ALA A 145 -7.44 3.76 0.87
N LEU A 146 -6.32 3.78 0.16
CA LEU A 146 -4.98 3.95 0.75
C LEU A 146 -4.71 5.39 1.22
N ALA A 147 -5.24 6.38 0.52
CA ALA A 147 -5.03 7.80 0.77
C ALA A 147 -5.51 8.25 2.16
N VAL A 148 -6.53 7.58 2.71
CA VAL A 148 -7.07 7.87 4.05
C VAL A 148 -6.05 7.58 5.15
N GLU A 149 -5.23 6.55 4.97
CA GLU A 149 -4.26 6.10 5.99
C GLU A 149 -2.91 6.84 5.91
N LEU A 150 -2.56 7.42 4.74
CA LEU A 150 -1.28 8.09 4.53
C LEU A 150 -1.01 9.26 5.51
N PRO A 151 -1.95 10.16 5.79
CA PRO A 151 -1.76 11.20 6.80
C PRO A 151 -1.59 10.64 8.22
N ARG A 152 -2.17 9.48 8.53
CA ARG A 152 -2.04 8.83 9.86
C ARG A 152 -0.66 8.22 10.02
N MET A 153 -0.14 7.59 8.97
CA MET A 153 1.22 7.04 8.94
C MET A 153 2.31 8.12 9.06
N TRP A 154 2.04 9.35 8.58
CA TRP A 154 2.99 10.46 8.67
C TRP A 154 2.99 11.15 10.05
N ARG A 155 1.90 11.07 10.81
CA ARG A 155 1.80 11.63 12.18
C ARG A 155 2.68 10.89 13.20
N SER A 156 3.29 9.76 12.83
CA SER A 156 4.11 8.92 13.72
C SER A 156 5.52 9.45 14.02
N GLY A 157 5.84 10.71 13.71
CA GLY A 157 7.05 11.38 14.18
C GLY A 157 8.25 11.37 13.21
N PRO A 158 9.38 11.99 13.62
CA PRO A 158 10.31 12.75 12.77
C PRO A 158 11.34 11.88 12.02
N LEU A 159 10.95 10.72 11.48
CA LEU A 159 11.87 9.80 10.77
C LEU A 159 12.37 10.32 9.41
N TRP A 160 11.96 11.52 8.97
CA TRP A 160 12.17 11.99 7.58
C TRP A 160 12.66 13.44 7.46
N THR A 161 13.29 14.01 8.49
CA THR A 161 13.79 15.40 8.51
C THR A 161 14.91 15.71 7.51
N GLY A 162 15.32 14.76 6.67
CA GLY A 162 16.40 14.94 5.68
C GLY A 162 16.02 14.77 4.21
N VAL A 163 14.76 14.45 3.86
CA VAL A 163 14.41 14.01 2.49
C VAL A 163 13.54 15.03 1.72
N GLY A 164 13.23 16.19 2.31
CA GLY A 164 12.32 17.19 1.73
C GLY A 164 10.85 16.85 1.95
N PRO A 165 9.92 17.70 1.49
CA PRO A 165 8.49 17.48 1.72
C PRO A 165 7.99 16.22 1.00
N PRO A 166 6.98 15.53 1.56
CA PRO A 166 6.35 14.39 0.90
C PRO A 166 5.73 14.81 -0.44
N ALA A 167 5.56 13.82 -1.32
CA ALA A 167 4.96 13.99 -2.65
C ALA A 167 3.45 14.33 -2.61
N TYR A 168 2.86 14.39 -1.42
CA TYR A 168 1.46 14.68 -1.19
C TYR A 168 1.30 15.64 -0.02
N ARG A 169 0.18 16.35 0.02
CA ARG A 169 -0.28 17.14 1.17
C ARG A 169 -1.72 16.75 1.51
N PRO A 170 -2.15 16.87 2.79
CA PRO A 170 -3.56 16.77 3.12
C PRO A 170 -4.37 17.73 2.26
N ARG A 171 -5.53 17.30 1.77
CA ARG A 171 -6.48 18.20 1.13
C ARG A 171 -7.04 19.12 2.22
N GLU A 172 -6.84 20.42 2.08
CA GLU A 172 -7.50 21.41 2.96
C GLU A 172 -9.01 21.28 2.76
N SER A 173 -9.75 21.20 3.87
CA SER A 173 -11.22 21.10 3.87
C SER A 173 -11.87 22.46 3.61
#